data_AF-A0A3D0NBL3-F1
#
_entry.id   AF-A0A3D0NBL3-F1
#
_cell.length_a   1.000
_cell.length_b   1.000
_cell.length_c   1.000
_cell.angle_alpha   90.00
_cell.angle_beta   90.00
_cell.angle_gamma   90.00
#
_symmetry.space_group_name_H-M   'P 1'
#
loop_
_entity.id
_entity.type
_entity.pdbx_description
1 polymer ?
#
loop_
_entity_poly.entity_id
_entity_poly.type
_entity_poly.pdbx_seq_one_letter_code
_entity_poly.pdbx_strand_id
1 'polypeptide(L)'
;FNLGINEDTTFRGGVVYYDRLDLKMLPAIGLLWHPHPEARIDLFFPRPRISQYFTTINNYDAWWYYGAEYGGGSWTMQQDGGGKTQTDINDIRLTTGFEFGLAEQLRQGEHIGFIEAGLVFNRKVVFRDTPQKNFDPGTTIMLRAGIGY
;
A
#
# COMPACT_ATOMS: atom_id res chain seq x y z
N PHE A 1 15.69 -3.96 -8.92
CA PHE A 1 16.04 -4.92 -9.97
C PHE A 1 14.90 -5.92 -10.12
N ASN A 2 14.61 -6.32 -11.36
CA ASN A 2 13.58 -7.30 -11.68
C ASN A 2 14.27 -8.50 -12.35
N LEU A 3 13.99 -9.70 -11.88
CA LEU A 3 14.52 -10.94 -12.42
C LEU A 3 13.33 -11.85 -12.77
N GLY A 4 13.11 -12.10 -14.06
CA GLY A 4 12.15 -13.11 -14.50
C GLY A 4 12.70 -14.49 -14.16
N ILE A 5 11.99 -15.24 -13.33
CA ILE A 5 12.35 -16.62 -12.98
C ILE A 5 11.74 -17.56 -14.02
N ASN A 6 10.45 -17.36 -14.34
CA ASN A 6 9.68 -18.08 -15.35
C ASN A 6 8.74 -17.09 -16.09
N GLU A 7 8.02 -17.53 -17.12
CA GLU A 7 7.07 -16.69 -17.89
C GLU A 7 6.03 -16.00 -16.99
N ASP A 8 5.58 -16.69 -15.92
CA ASP A 8 4.54 -16.20 -15.02
C ASP A 8 5.06 -15.61 -13.70
N THR A 9 6.37 -15.67 -13.46
CA THR A 9 6.97 -15.35 -12.16
C THR A 9 8.13 -14.40 -12.28
N THR A 10 7.99 -13.21 -11.70
CA THR A 10 9.03 -12.18 -11.64
C THR A 10 9.40 -11.89 -10.20
N PHE A 11 10.68 -12.05 -9.87
CA PHE A 11 11.23 -11.59 -8.62
C PHE A 11 11.61 -10.11 -8.71
N ARG A 12 11.31 -9.34 -7.66
CA ARG A 12 11.63 -7.92 -7.57
C ARG A 12 12.38 -7.65 -6.27
N GLY A 13 13.51 -6.97 -6.37
CA GLY A 13 14.33 -6.60 -5.23
C GLY A 13 14.81 -5.16 -5.33
N GLY A 14 14.89 -4.46 -4.21
CA GLY A 14 15.26 -3.06 -4.13
C GLY A 14 15.24 -2.55 -2.70
N VAL A 15 15.44 -1.26 -2.54
CA VAL A 15 15.34 -0.57 -1.25
C VAL A 15 14.62 0.75 -1.49
N VAL A 16 13.68 1.09 -0.62
CA VAL A 16 12.98 2.38 -0.66
C VAL A 16 13.45 3.24 0.51
N TYR A 17 13.80 4.49 0.22
CA TYR A 17 14.15 5.50 1.22
C TYR A 17 12.93 6.38 1.50
N TYR A 18 12.46 6.43 2.74
CA TYR A 18 11.25 7.17 3.14
C TYR A 18 11.52 8.43 3.97
N ASP A 19 12.80 8.71 4.30
CA ASP A 19 13.23 9.83 5.17
C ASP A 19 12.45 10.00 6.47
N ARG A 20 12.02 8.87 7.08
CA ARG A 20 11.34 8.89 8.37
C ARG A 20 12.34 8.88 9.53
N LEU A 21 11.94 9.48 10.64
CA LEU A 21 12.64 9.57 11.92
C LEU A 21 13.03 8.20 12.47
N ASP A 22 12.07 7.28 12.57
CA ASP A 22 12.29 5.93 13.11
C ASP A 22 12.75 4.93 12.03
N LEU A 23 12.48 5.21 10.74
CA LEU A 23 12.63 4.22 9.66
C LEU A 23 13.07 4.85 8.33
N LYS A 24 14.38 4.99 8.15
CA LYS A 24 14.95 5.65 6.97
C LYS A 24 14.81 4.82 5.69
N MET A 25 15.01 3.51 5.79
CA MET A 25 15.09 2.59 4.66
C MET A 25 14.21 1.37 4.92
N LEU A 26 13.48 0.94 3.89
CA LEU A 26 12.72 -0.30 3.89
C LEU A 26 13.23 -1.22 2.77
N PRO A 27 13.57 -2.48 3.08
CA PRO A 27 13.86 -3.45 2.04
C PRO A 27 12.62 -3.62 1.18
N ALA A 28 12.76 -3.53 -0.13
CA ALA A 28 11.67 -3.68 -1.06
C ALA A 28 11.90 -4.98 -1.84
N ILE A 29 11.40 -6.08 -1.29
CA ILE A 29 11.62 -7.42 -1.81
C ILE A 29 10.28 -8.12 -1.99
N GLY A 30 10.15 -8.86 -3.08
CA GLY A 30 8.97 -9.65 -3.32
C GLY A 30 8.95 -10.45 -4.59
N LEU A 31 7.82 -11.11 -4.76
CA LEU A 31 7.54 -11.98 -5.88
C LEU A 31 6.21 -11.55 -6.50
N LEU A 32 6.24 -11.27 -7.80
CA LEU A 32 5.05 -11.16 -8.61
C LEU A 32 4.82 -12.50 -9.31
N TRP A 33 3.65 -13.08 -9.09
CA TRP A 33 3.25 -14.37 -9.62
C TRP A 33 1.85 -14.31 -10.22
N HIS A 34 1.71 -14.78 -11.45
CA HIS A 34 0.45 -14.90 -12.17
C HIS A 34 0.13 -16.38 -12.42
N PRO A 35 -0.48 -17.10 -11.45
CA PRO A 35 -0.80 -18.52 -11.64
C PRO A 35 -1.86 -18.75 -12.74
N HIS A 36 -2.71 -17.76 -12.99
CA HIS A 36 -3.74 -17.78 -14.02
C HIS A 36 -4.00 -16.35 -14.53
N PRO A 37 -4.60 -16.19 -15.72
CA PRO A 37 -5.01 -14.87 -16.23
C PRO A 37 -6.00 -14.12 -15.33
N GLU A 38 -6.69 -14.86 -14.45
CA GLU A 38 -7.73 -14.40 -13.53
C GLU A 38 -7.21 -14.16 -12.09
N ALA A 39 -5.92 -14.41 -11.82
CA ALA A 39 -5.36 -14.27 -10.48
C ALA A 39 -3.97 -13.63 -10.52
N ARG A 40 -3.75 -12.65 -9.65
CA ARG A 40 -2.50 -11.90 -9.54
C ARG A 40 -2.06 -11.84 -8.09
N ILE A 41 -0.89 -12.41 -7.83
CA ILE A 41 -0.29 -12.47 -6.49
C ILE A 41 0.97 -11.61 -6.52
N ASP A 42 0.90 -10.44 -5.92
CA ASP A 42 2.01 -9.49 -5.77
C ASP A 42 2.47 -9.48 -4.31
N LEU A 43 3.32 -10.45 -3.94
CA LEU A 43 3.89 -10.54 -2.59
C LEU A 43 5.11 -9.63 -2.48
N PHE A 44 4.90 -8.32 -2.62
CA PHE A 44 5.95 -7.32 -2.57
C PHE A 44 5.88 -6.49 -1.29
N PHE A 45 6.86 -6.67 -0.39
CA PHE A 45 6.99 -5.81 0.78
C PHE A 45 7.49 -4.42 0.36
N PRO A 46 6.92 -3.30 0.85
CA PRO A 46 6.00 -3.18 2.00
C PRO A 46 4.50 -3.31 1.72
N ARG A 47 4.08 -3.58 0.48
CA ARG A 47 2.66 -3.55 0.05
C ARG A 47 2.23 -4.84 -0.65
N PRO A 48 2.22 -6.00 0.03
CA PRO A 48 1.75 -7.23 -0.60
C PRO A 48 0.27 -7.11 -0.95
N ARG A 49 -0.10 -7.55 -2.16
CA ARG A 49 -1.46 -7.55 -2.68
C ARG A 49 -1.76 -8.84 -3.41
N ILE A 50 -2.97 -9.35 -3.23
CA ILE A 50 -3.52 -10.48 -3.97
C ILE A 50 -4.82 -10.00 -4.59
N SER A 51 -4.88 -10.01 -5.92
CA SER A 51 -6.08 -9.67 -6.69
C SER A 51 -6.59 -10.91 -7.43
N GLN A 52 -7.91 -11.05 -7.51
CA GLN A 52 -8.57 -12.14 -8.21
C GLN A 52 -9.77 -11.59 -8.99
N TYR A 53 -9.94 -12.07 -10.21
CA TYR A 53 -11.11 -11.80 -11.03
C TYR A 53 -12.39 -12.20 -10.29
N PHE A 54 -13.39 -11.33 -10.35
CA PHE A 54 -14.69 -11.54 -9.72
C PHE A 54 -15.79 -11.67 -10.76
N THR A 55 -15.97 -10.66 -11.61
CA THR A 55 -16.99 -10.67 -12.68
C THR A 55 -16.71 -9.62 -13.75
N THR A 56 -17.31 -9.75 -14.92
CA THR A 56 -17.30 -8.72 -15.97
C THR A 56 -18.63 -7.96 -15.94
N ILE A 57 -18.56 -6.63 -15.92
CA ILE A 57 -19.70 -5.72 -15.97
C ILE A 57 -19.60 -4.91 -17.26
N ASN A 58 -20.43 -5.27 -18.25
CA ASN A 58 -20.41 -4.71 -19.61
C ASN A 58 -19.04 -4.90 -20.29
N ASN A 59 -18.25 -3.83 -20.39
CA ASN A 59 -16.94 -3.80 -21.04
C ASN A 59 -15.78 -3.70 -20.03
N TYR A 60 -16.09 -3.72 -18.73
CA TYR A 60 -15.10 -3.62 -17.66
C TYR A 60 -15.08 -4.89 -16.82
N ASP A 61 -13.89 -5.32 -16.46
CA ASP A 61 -13.71 -6.39 -15.49
C ASP A 61 -13.69 -5.79 -14.08
N ALA A 62 -14.26 -6.53 -13.14
CA ALA A 62 -14.20 -6.25 -11.72
C ALA A 62 -13.36 -7.32 -11.06
N TRP A 63 -12.30 -6.90 -10.38
CA TRP A 63 -11.43 -7.76 -9.61
C TRP A 63 -11.59 -7.42 -8.14
N TRP A 64 -11.65 -8.45 -7.32
CA TRP A 64 -11.57 -8.34 -5.88
C TRP A 64 -10.10 -8.41 -5.46
N TYR A 65 -9.73 -7.75 -4.37
CA TYR A 65 -8.39 -7.89 -3.84
C TYR A 65 -8.33 -7.81 -2.32
N TYR A 66 -7.21 -8.34 -1.81
CA TYR A 66 -6.72 -8.13 -0.46
C TYR A 66 -5.32 -7.54 -0.52
N GLY A 67 -5.06 -6.55 0.32
CA GLY A 67 -3.74 -5.94 0.46
C GLY A 67 -3.34 -5.86 1.92
N ALA A 68 -2.04 -5.94 2.17
CA ALA A 68 -1.47 -5.36 3.37
C ALA A 68 -0.48 -4.28 2.96
N GLU A 69 -0.34 -3.25 3.78
CA GLU A 69 0.59 -2.16 3.55
C GLU A 69 1.24 -1.77 4.88
N TYR A 70 2.57 -1.77 4.90
CA TYR A 70 3.32 -1.00 5.88
C TYR A 70 3.31 0.46 5.42
N GLY A 71 2.35 1.21 5.97
CA GLY A 71 2.03 2.55 5.57
C GLY A 71 2.76 3.58 6.41
N GLY A 72 2.20 4.78 6.46
CA GLY A 72 2.73 5.91 7.20
C GLY A 72 3.07 7.12 6.34
N GLY A 73 3.67 8.12 6.95
CA GLY A 73 3.97 9.40 6.32
C GLY A 73 4.83 10.28 7.22
N SER A 74 5.45 11.29 6.63
CA SER A 74 6.23 12.28 7.35
C SER A 74 5.83 13.67 6.88
N TRP A 75 5.68 14.59 7.81
CA TRP A 75 5.30 15.97 7.52
C TRP A 75 5.88 16.91 8.57
N THR A 76 5.94 18.20 8.24
CA THR A 76 6.40 19.23 9.17
C THR A 76 5.21 19.90 9.82
N MET A 77 5.13 19.88 11.15
CA MET A 77 4.13 20.60 11.94
C MET A 77 4.76 21.80 12.65
N GLN A 78 3.98 22.86 12.82
CA GLN A 78 4.35 23.96 13.71
C GLN A 78 3.84 23.65 15.11
N GLN A 79 4.74 23.67 16.10
CA GLN A 79 4.38 23.50 17.51
C GLN A 79 3.97 24.83 18.14
N ASP A 80 3.23 24.74 19.25
CA ASP A 80 2.94 25.87 20.13
C ASP A 80 4.27 26.51 20.56
N GLY A 81 4.52 27.75 20.14
CA GLY A 81 5.80 28.45 20.31
C GLY A 81 6.56 28.75 19.02
N GLY A 82 6.02 28.38 17.84
CA GLY A 82 6.52 28.80 16.54
C GLY A 82 7.64 27.94 15.94
N GLY A 83 8.16 26.97 16.70
CA GLY A 83 9.12 25.97 16.24
C GLY A 83 8.50 25.01 15.21
N LYS A 84 9.24 24.69 14.15
CA LYS A 84 8.87 23.67 13.17
C LYS A 84 9.47 22.34 13.60
N THR A 85 8.64 21.30 13.74
CA THR A 85 9.08 19.94 14.06
C THR A 85 8.66 18.98 12.95
N GLN A 86 9.47 17.98 12.69
CA GLN A 86 9.07 16.86 11.84
C GLN A 86 8.27 15.86 12.67
N THR A 87 7.12 15.45 12.13
CA THR A 87 6.22 14.48 12.73
C THR A 87 6.00 13.34 11.74
N ASP A 88 6.12 12.12 12.25
CA ASP A 88 5.97 10.92 11.47
C ASP A 88 4.83 10.06 11.99
N ILE A 89 4.17 9.36 11.09
CA ILE A 89 3.27 8.26 11.43
C ILE A 89 3.75 6.99 10.77
N ASN A 90 3.77 5.90 11.53
CA ASN A 90 3.95 4.55 11.02
C ASN A 90 2.70 3.75 11.34
N ASP A 91 2.23 2.96 10.38
CA ASP A 91 1.01 2.18 10.54
C ASP A 91 1.06 0.90 9.71
N ILE A 92 0.23 -0.08 10.11
CA ILE A 92 -0.02 -1.30 9.33
C ILE A 92 -1.47 -1.24 8.87
N ARG A 93 -1.68 -1.45 7.57
CA ARG A 93 -2.99 -1.40 6.92
C ARG A 93 -3.28 -2.76 6.35
N LEU A 94 -4.44 -3.32 6.68
CA LEU A 94 -5.01 -4.46 5.98
C LEU A 94 -6.21 -3.94 5.18
N THR A 95 -6.24 -4.18 3.89
CA THR A 95 -7.25 -3.64 2.98
C THR A 95 -7.91 -4.73 2.15
N THR A 96 -9.15 -4.48 1.77
CA THR A 96 -9.92 -5.29 0.84
C THR A 96 -10.80 -4.39 0.01
N GLY A 97 -11.04 -4.77 -1.24
CA GLY A 97 -11.78 -3.90 -2.14
C GLY A 97 -12.04 -4.51 -3.49
N PHE A 98 -12.67 -3.70 -4.33
CA PHE A 98 -12.86 -3.98 -5.74
C PHE A 98 -12.08 -2.97 -6.57
N GLU A 99 -11.45 -3.44 -7.62
CA GLU A 99 -10.83 -2.66 -8.67
C GLU A 99 -11.52 -2.95 -10.00
N PHE A 100 -11.68 -1.91 -10.82
CA PHE A 100 -12.43 -1.92 -12.06
C PHE A 100 -11.55 -1.40 -13.18
N GLY A 101 -11.56 -2.05 -14.33
CA GLY A 101 -10.72 -1.66 -15.46
C GLY A 101 -10.91 -2.57 -16.67
N LEU A 102 -10.14 -2.32 -17.72
CA LEU A 102 -10.05 -3.27 -18.83
C LEU A 102 -9.29 -4.53 -18.37
N ALA A 103 -9.63 -5.68 -18.95
CA ALA A 103 -9.02 -6.97 -18.60
C ALA A 103 -7.49 -6.94 -18.65
N GLU A 104 -6.92 -6.28 -19.66
CA GLU A 104 -5.47 -6.13 -19.80
C GLU A 104 -4.85 -5.22 -18.76
N GLN A 105 -5.53 -4.14 -18.37
CA GLN A 105 -5.06 -3.20 -17.35
C GLN A 105 -5.00 -3.89 -15.99
N LEU A 106 -6.08 -4.58 -15.60
CA LEU A 106 -6.16 -5.26 -14.31
C LEU A 106 -5.10 -6.34 -14.16
N ARG A 107 -4.81 -7.09 -15.25
CA ARG A 107 -3.70 -8.06 -15.28
C ARG A 107 -2.33 -7.42 -15.05
N GLN A 108 -2.12 -6.18 -15.48
CA GLN A 108 -0.88 -5.43 -15.24
C GLN A 108 -0.87 -4.72 -13.87
N GLY A 109 -2.01 -4.67 -13.18
CA GLY A 109 -2.19 -3.96 -11.93
C GLY A 109 -2.62 -2.51 -12.06
N GLU A 110 -3.04 -2.12 -13.26
CA GLU A 110 -3.64 -0.82 -13.54
C GLU A 110 -5.17 -0.94 -13.44
N HIS A 111 -5.83 0.10 -12.94
CA HIS A 111 -7.28 0.15 -12.82
C HIS A 111 -7.80 1.54 -13.15
N ILE A 112 -9.01 1.58 -13.69
CA ILE A 112 -9.77 2.81 -13.99
C ILE A 112 -10.49 3.29 -12.74
N GLY A 113 -10.85 2.39 -11.83
CA GLY A 113 -11.43 2.78 -10.55
C GLY A 113 -11.24 1.72 -9.49
N PHE A 114 -11.38 2.13 -8.24
CA PHE A 114 -11.38 1.21 -7.12
C PHE A 114 -12.21 1.74 -5.96
N ILE A 115 -12.72 0.80 -5.16
CA ILE A 115 -13.34 1.05 -3.86
C ILE A 115 -12.70 0.08 -2.87
N GLU A 116 -12.22 0.60 -1.75
CA GLU A 116 -11.46 -0.15 -0.76
C GLU A 116 -11.91 0.20 0.65
N ALA A 117 -12.00 -0.82 1.49
CA ALA A 117 -12.11 -0.69 2.93
C ALA A 117 -10.90 -1.33 3.59
N GLY A 118 -10.47 -0.80 4.73
CA GLY A 118 -9.32 -1.33 5.45
C GLY A 118 -9.36 -1.09 6.94
N LEU A 119 -8.58 -1.89 7.65
CA LEU A 119 -8.27 -1.71 9.07
C LEU A 119 -6.84 -1.21 9.19
N VAL A 120 -6.66 -0.13 9.95
CA VAL A 120 -5.35 0.47 10.21
C VAL A 120 -5.08 0.32 11.71
N PHE A 121 -4.01 -0.39 12.03
CA PHE A 121 -3.64 -0.73 13.41
C PHE A 121 -2.13 -0.57 13.60
N ASN A 122 -1.68 -0.75 14.86
CA ASN A 122 -0.29 -0.55 15.27
C ASN A 122 0.24 0.82 14.78
N ARG A 123 -0.56 1.85 15.06
CA ARG A 123 -0.31 3.21 14.58
C ARG A 123 0.58 3.91 15.60
N LYS A 124 1.69 4.49 15.15
CA LYS A 124 2.61 5.21 16.04
C LYS A 124 2.89 6.59 15.45
N VAL A 125 2.56 7.63 16.20
CA VAL A 125 2.91 9.01 15.86
C VAL A 125 4.16 9.40 16.64
N VAL A 126 5.18 9.87 15.93
CA VAL A 126 6.51 10.19 16.48
C VAL A 126 6.84 11.64 16.17
N PHE A 127 7.26 12.39 17.19
CA PHE A 127 7.72 13.76 17.06
C PHE A 127 9.24 13.82 17.20
N ARG A 128 9.93 14.49 16.27
CA ARG A 128 11.39 14.63 16.29
C ARG A 128 11.88 15.32 17.56
N ASP A 129 11.33 16.50 17.85
CA ASP A 129 11.84 17.38 18.90
C ASP A 129 11.13 17.18 20.24
N THR A 130 10.09 16.35 20.29
CA THR A 130 9.37 16.04 21.53
C THR A 130 8.98 14.56 21.62
N PRO A 131 9.95 13.62 21.73
CA PRO A 131 9.66 12.18 21.76
C PRO A 131 8.74 11.76 22.93
N GLN A 132 8.70 12.54 24.00
CA GLN A 132 7.82 12.31 25.16
C GLN A 132 6.32 12.48 24.83
N LYS A 133 5.98 13.14 23.71
CA LYS A 133 4.61 13.33 23.24
C LYS A 133 4.19 12.26 22.22
N ASN A 134 5.04 11.27 21.94
CA ASN A 134 4.68 10.17 21.04
C ASN A 134 3.46 9.44 21.57
N PHE A 135 2.53 9.10 20.68
CA PHE A 135 1.30 8.43 21.08
C PHE A 135 0.85 7.42 20.03
N ASP A 136 0.03 6.48 20.48
CA ASP A 136 -0.66 5.50 19.64
C ASP A 136 -2.11 5.97 19.45
N PRO A 137 -2.52 6.37 18.23
CA PRO A 137 -3.89 6.75 17.93
C PRO A 137 -4.93 5.62 18.05
N GLY A 138 -4.52 4.37 18.24
CA GLY A 138 -5.37 3.19 18.26
C GLY A 138 -5.83 2.73 16.87
N THR A 139 -6.53 1.61 16.84
CA THR A 139 -7.07 1.00 15.61
C THR A 139 -8.17 1.87 15.00
N THR A 140 -8.16 2.04 13.68
CA THR A 140 -9.20 2.77 12.94
C THR A 140 -9.60 2.01 11.67
N ILE A 141 -10.76 2.36 11.13
CA ILE A 141 -11.21 1.95 9.81
C ILE A 141 -10.75 3.00 8.79
N MET A 142 -10.41 2.56 7.59
CA MET A 142 -10.07 3.36 6.42
C MET A 142 -11.04 3.02 5.29
N LEU A 143 -11.51 4.03 4.58
CA LEU A 143 -12.27 3.88 3.34
C LEU A 143 -11.57 4.71 2.26
N ARG A 144 -11.37 4.12 1.09
CA ARG A 144 -10.78 4.80 -0.08
C ARG A 144 -11.62 4.48 -1.31
N ALA A 145 -11.78 5.46 -2.16
CA ALA A 145 -12.28 5.25 -3.51
C ALA A 145 -11.52 6.18 -4.44
N GLY A 146 -11.29 5.74 -5.67
CA GLY A 146 -10.58 6.51 -6.66
C GLY A 146 -11.04 6.15 -8.06
N ILE A 147 -10.89 7.13 -8.96
CA ILE A 147 -11.10 6.97 -10.40
C ILE A 147 -9.87 7.55 -11.11
N GLY A 148 -9.34 6.79 -12.07
CA GLY A 148 -8.32 7.20 -13.03
C GLY A 148 -8.98 7.47 -14.37
N TYR A 149 -8.55 8.54 -15.05
CA TYR A 149 -9.05 8.96 -16.36
C TYR A 149 -7.91 9.01 -17.37
#